data_AF-A0A2H0CR53-F1
#
_entry.id   AF-A0A2H0CR53-F1
#
_cell.length_a   1.000
_cell.length_b   1.000
_cell.length_c   1.000
_cell.angle_alpha   90.00
_cell.angle_beta   90.00
_cell.angle_gamma   90.00
#
_symmetry.space_group_name_H-M   'P 1'
#
loop_
_entity.id
_entity.type
_entity.pdbx_description
1 polymer ?
#
loop_
_entity_poly.entity_id
_entity_poly.type
_entity_poly.pdbx_seq_one_letter_code
_entity_poly.pdbx_strand_id
1 'polypeptide(L)'
;MVLIPEGEFTLGLNPQSNLLQFMSDKTSSLNAQPEQQYFLKAFYIDQFEVTYEEFLRFKPQARYPTRQKNLPISGVSEHEAEAYCFWIGKRLPTEFEWEKAARGGDNRLFVWG
;
A
#
# COMPACT_ATOMS: atom_id res chain seq x y z
N MET A 1 10.01 -6.11 7.74
CA MET A 1 9.77 -6.29 6.30
C MET A 1 9.51 -7.75 6.00
N VAL A 2 8.65 -8.01 5.01
CA VAL A 2 8.32 -9.35 4.49
C VAL A 2 8.68 -9.38 3.01
N LEU A 3 9.17 -10.52 2.52
CA LEU A 3 9.50 -10.75 1.12
C LEU A 3 8.23 -11.07 0.34
N ILE A 4 7.95 -10.30 -0.70
CA ILE A 4 6.96 -10.63 -1.73
C ILE A 4 7.71 -11.26 -2.91
N PRO A 5 7.40 -12.52 -3.27
CA PRO A 5 8.12 -13.21 -4.35
C PRO A 5 7.87 -12.56 -5.71
N GLU A 6 8.83 -12.72 -6.62
CA GLU A 6 8.63 -12.32 -8.00
C GLU A 6 7.53 -13.16 -8.66
N GLY A 7 6.85 -12.60 -9.65
CA GLY A 7 5.78 -13.29 -10.35
C GLY A 7 4.77 -12.33 -10.97
N GLU A 8 3.90 -12.93 -11.77
CA GLU A 8 2.75 -12.25 -12.39
C GLU A 8 1.65 -12.01 -11.36
N PHE A 9 0.92 -10.90 -11.54
CA PHE A 9 -0.29 -10.62 -10.79
C PHE A 9 -1.25 -9.79 -11.64
N THR A 10 -2.53 -9.86 -11.30
CA THR A 10 -3.57 -9.02 -11.88
C THR A 10 -3.66 -7.71 -11.09
N LEU A 11 -3.39 -6.58 -11.76
CA LEU A 11 -3.67 -5.24 -11.26
C LEU A 11 -5.08 -4.83 -11.69
N GLY A 12 -5.82 -4.21 -10.78
CA GLY A 12 -7.10 -3.58 -11.10
C GLY A 12 -8.28 -4.55 -11.12
N LEU A 13 -9.35 -4.18 -11.82
CA LEU A 13 -10.62 -4.89 -11.83
C LEU A 13 -11.15 -5.06 -13.25
N ASN A 14 -11.79 -6.20 -13.49
CA ASN A 14 -12.48 -6.44 -14.75
C ASN A 14 -13.80 -5.63 -14.80
N PRO A 15 -14.00 -4.74 -15.78
CA PRO A 15 -15.21 -3.92 -15.94
C PRO A 15 -16.50 -4.75 -16.13
N GLN A 16 -16.37 -6.00 -16.59
CA GLN A 16 -17.48 -6.91 -16.84
C GLN A 16 -17.72 -7.88 -15.68
N SER A 17 -16.95 -7.77 -14.58
CA SER A 17 -17.15 -8.64 -13.42
C SER A 17 -18.43 -8.28 -12.67
N ASN A 18 -19.19 -9.31 -12.27
CA ASN A 18 -20.32 -9.15 -11.35
C ASN A 18 -19.92 -8.60 -9.97
N LEU A 19 -18.60 -8.52 -9.67
CA LEU A 19 -18.07 -7.95 -8.44
C LEU A 19 -18.34 -6.44 -8.33
N LEU A 20 -18.40 -5.73 -9.45
CA LEU A 20 -18.74 -4.30 -9.48
C LEU A 20 -20.17 -4.02 -9.02
N GLN A 21 -21.04 -5.03 -8.98
CA GLN A 21 -22.41 -4.91 -8.47
C GLN A 21 -22.47 -4.58 -6.97
N PHE A 22 -21.40 -4.82 -6.22
CA PHE A 22 -21.28 -4.49 -4.80
C PHE A 22 -20.60 -3.13 -4.55
N MET A 23 -20.13 -2.45 -5.60
CA MET A 23 -19.52 -1.12 -5.50
C MET A 23 -20.55 -0.05 -5.90
N SER A 24 -20.62 1.04 -5.13
CA SER A 24 -21.46 2.19 -5.49
C SER A 24 -20.98 2.82 -6.81
N ASP A 25 -21.90 3.43 -7.57
CA ASP A 25 -21.58 4.27 -8.75
C ASP A 25 -20.57 5.41 -8.47
N LYS A 26 -20.40 5.80 -7.19
CA LYS A 26 -19.40 6.78 -6.73
C LYS A 26 -18.04 6.16 -6.39
N THR A 27 -17.99 4.84 -6.25
CA THR A 27 -16.79 4.03 -5.99
C THR A 27 -16.47 3.12 -7.17
N SER A 28 -16.96 3.43 -8.38
CA SER A 28 -16.92 2.54 -9.56
C SER A 28 -15.54 2.15 -10.08
N SER A 29 -14.46 2.34 -9.30
CA SER A 29 -13.12 1.85 -9.59
C SER A 29 -12.68 2.15 -11.02
N LEU A 30 -13.15 3.27 -11.58
CA LEU A 30 -12.94 3.59 -13.00
C LEU A 30 -11.45 3.78 -13.28
N ASN A 31 -10.70 4.27 -12.28
CA ASN A 31 -9.24 4.38 -12.31
C ASN A 31 -8.52 3.04 -12.06
N ALA A 32 -9.21 2.02 -11.55
CA ALA A 32 -8.66 0.68 -11.36
C ALA A 32 -9.09 -0.29 -12.48
N GLN A 33 -9.74 0.21 -13.54
CA GLN A 33 -10.08 -0.55 -14.74
C GLN A 33 -9.21 -0.08 -15.92
N PRO A 34 -8.93 -0.96 -16.91
CA PRO A 34 -9.25 -2.39 -16.92
C PRO A 34 -8.27 -3.21 -16.07
N GLU A 35 -8.60 -4.48 -15.82
CA GLU A 35 -7.63 -5.42 -15.27
C GLU A 35 -6.44 -5.62 -16.22
N GLN A 36 -5.24 -5.72 -15.66
CA GLN A 36 -4.00 -5.83 -16.41
C GLN A 36 -3.06 -6.83 -15.75
N GLN A 37 -2.42 -7.67 -16.57
CA GLN A 37 -1.38 -8.59 -16.10
C GLN A 37 -0.03 -7.89 -16.05
N TYR A 38 0.62 -7.90 -14.89
CA TYR A 38 1.96 -7.34 -14.70
C TYR A 38 2.90 -8.36 -14.05
N PHE A 39 4.16 -8.37 -14.50
CA PHE A 39 5.22 -9.09 -13.82
C PHE A 39 5.98 -8.13 -12.90
N LEU A 40 6.06 -8.45 -11.61
CA LEU A 40 6.90 -7.73 -10.65
C LEU A 40 8.03 -8.61 -10.15
N LYS A 41 9.23 -8.01 -10.07
CA LYS A 41 10.38 -8.59 -9.38
C LYS A 41 10.11 -8.70 -7.88
N ALA A 42 10.89 -9.54 -7.20
CA ALA A 42 10.75 -9.73 -5.76
C ALA A 42 11.13 -8.43 -5.04
N PHE A 43 10.38 -8.07 -4.02
CA PHE A 43 10.62 -6.87 -3.22
C PHE A 43 10.28 -7.13 -1.76
N TYR A 44 10.80 -6.25 -0.89
CA TYR A 44 10.46 -6.25 0.52
C TYR A 44 9.49 -5.10 0.80
N ILE A 45 8.46 -5.36 1.60
CA ILE A 45 7.55 -4.34 2.12
C ILE A 45 7.42 -4.48 3.63
N ASP A 46 7.16 -3.39 4.34
CA ASP A 46 6.90 -3.46 5.78
C ASP A 46 5.57 -4.17 6.05
N GLN A 47 5.54 -5.00 7.10
CA GLN A 47 4.34 -5.76 7.49
C GLN A 47 3.29 -4.85 8.16
N PHE A 48 3.76 -3.81 8.82
CA PHE A 48 2.96 -2.84 9.55
C PHE A 48 3.31 -1.45 9.07
N GLU A 49 2.37 -0.53 9.16
CA GLU A 49 2.65 0.88 8.90
C GLU A 49 3.69 1.42 9.88
N VAL A 50 4.40 2.47 9.45
CA VAL A 50 5.38 3.16 10.30
C VAL A 50 4.68 3.72 11.54
N THR A 51 5.22 3.40 12.70
CA THR A 51 4.64 3.84 13.97
C THR A 51 5.01 5.29 14.29
N TYR A 52 4.19 5.93 15.14
CA TYR A 52 4.47 7.28 15.64
C TYR A 52 5.87 7.39 16.28
N GLU A 53 6.26 6.40 17.08
CA GLU A 53 7.57 6.41 17.75
C GLU A 53 8.74 6.29 16.77
N GLU A 54 8.64 5.44 15.75
CA GLU A 54 9.67 5.30 14.73
C GLU A 54 9.85 6.60 13.93
N PHE A 55 8.74 7.22 13.53
CA PHE A 55 8.77 8.47 12.77
C PHE A 55 9.39 9.63 13.59
N LEU A 56 9.15 9.67 14.91
CA LEU A 56 9.78 10.67 15.78
C LEU A 56 11.30 10.51 15.89
N ARG A 57 11.88 9.34 15.61
CA ARG A 57 13.35 9.19 15.56
C ARG A 57 13.95 9.98 14.39
N PHE A 58 13.21 10.08 13.28
CA PHE A 58 13.57 10.91 12.14
C PHE A 58 13.29 12.40 12.39
N LYS A 59 12.12 12.73 12.98
CA LYS A 59 11.68 14.11 13.18
C LYS A 59 11.17 14.35 14.62
N PRO A 60 12.07 14.49 15.61
CA PRO A 60 11.71 14.47 17.03
C PRO A 60 10.89 15.69 17.50
N GLN A 61 10.95 16.80 16.78
CA GLN A 61 10.26 18.05 17.13
C GLN A 61 8.88 18.21 16.45
N ALA A 62 8.48 17.26 15.59
CA ALA A 62 7.22 17.36 14.87
C ALA A 62 6.01 17.06 15.75
N ARG A 63 4.89 17.73 15.46
CA ARG A 63 3.62 17.53 16.12
C ARG A 63 2.59 17.03 15.11
N TYR A 64 2.23 15.76 15.24
CA TYR A 64 1.21 15.12 14.42
C TYR A 64 -0.06 14.83 15.25
N PRO A 65 -1.21 14.56 14.61
CA PRO A 65 -2.45 14.21 15.30
C PRO A 65 -2.34 12.93 16.14
N THR A 66 -1.66 11.89 15.61
CA THR A 66 -1.35 10.67 16.38
C THR A 66 -0.38 11.02 17.51
N ARG A 67 -0.66 10.58 18.74
CA ARG A 67 0.24 10.75 19.90
C ARG A 67 0.57 9.45 20.64
N GLN A 68 -0.08 8.35 20.25
CA GLN A 68 0.21 7.04 20.81
C GLN A 68 1.37 6.41 20.04
N LYS A 69 2.41 6.02 20.77
CA LYS A 69 3.69 5.54 20.22
C LYS A 69 3.56 4.36 19.24
N ASN A 70 2.71 3.40 19.57
CA ASN A 70 2.59 2.14 18.84
C ASN A 70 1.53 2.17 17.73
N LEU A 71 0.87 3.32 17.51
CA LEU A 71 -0.09 3.46 16.43
C LEU A 71 0.59 3.97 15.16
N PRO A 72 0.03 3.65 13.97
CA PRO A 72 0.47 4.24 12.72
C PRO A 72 0.51 5.77 12.79
N ILE A 73 1.59 6.34 12.28
CA ILE A 73 1.70 7.78 12.12
C ILE A 73 0.64 8.28 11.12
N SER A 74 0.03 9.43 11.41
CA SER A 74 -0.95 10.08 10.52
C SER A 74 -0.65 11.58 10.38
N GLY A 75 -1.19 12.21 9.33
CA GLY A 75 -0.97 13.63 9.06
C GLY A 75 0.43 13.94 8.50
N VAL A 76 1.08 12.96 7.89
CA VAL A 76 2.38 13.08 7.22
C VAL A 76 2.14 13.31 5.73
N SER A 77 2.89 14.23 5.14
CA SER A 77 2.87 14.45 3.68
C SER A 77 3.64 13.35 2.93
N GLU A 78 3.34 13.16 1.65
CA GLU A 78 4.06 12.21 0.79
C GLU A 78 5.58 12.46 0.81
N HIS A 79 6.00 13.72 0.70
CA HIS A 79 7.43 14.11 0.75
C HIS A 79 8.10 13.75 2.08
N GLU A 80 7.39 13.88 3.21
CA GLU A 80 7.92 13.47 4.51
C GLU A 80 8.02 11.95 4.64
N ALA A 81 7.06 11.20 4.08
CA ALA A 81 7.10 9.75 4.04
C ALA A 81 8.27 9.26 3.17
N GLU A 82 8.49 9.87 2.00
CA GLU A 82 9.63 9.58 1.14
C GLU A 82 10.96 9.90 1.82
N ALA A 83 11.08 11.08 2.44
CA ALA A 83 12.28 11.48 3.16
C ALA A 83 12.58 10.55 4.36
N TYR A 84 11.55 10.10 5.08
CA TYR A 84 11.68 9.10 6.14
C TYR A 84 12.22 7.78 5.58
N CYS A 85 11.62 7.26 4.51
CA CYS A 85 12.08 6.05 3.85
C CYS A 85 13.56 6.16 3.44
N PHE A 86 13.95 7.28 2.81
CA PHE A 86 15.34 7.52 2.41
C PHE A 86 16.28 7.55 3.63
N TRP A 87 15.88 8.20 4.73
CA TRP A 87 16.67 8.27 5.96
C TRP A 87 16.97 6.90 6.59
N ILE A 88 16.02 5.96 6.51
CA ILE A 88 16.22 4.56 6.96
C ILE A 88 16.77 3.62 5.88
N GLY A 89 17.17 4.14 4.71
CA GLY A 89 17.68 3.32 3.61
C GLY A 89 16.62 2.44 2.92
N LYS A 90 15.36 2.85 2.94
CA LYS A 90 14.22 2.23 2.23
C LYS A 90 13.68 3.19 1.15
N ARG A 91 12.56 2.81 0.53
CA ARG A 91 11.77 3.64 -0.39
C ARG A 91 10.28 3.41 -0.18
N LEU A 92 9.44 4.29 -0.71
CA LEU A 92 8.01 4.03 -0.82
C LEU A 92 7.74 2.89 -1.81
N PRO A 93 6.71 2.04 -1.56
CA PRO A 93 6.25 1.07 -2.54
C PRO A 93 5.60 1.78 -3.72
N THR A 94 5.65 1.18 -4.90
CA THR A 94 4.79 1.61 -6.01
C THR A 94 3.35 1.13 -5.77
N GLU A 95 2.37 1.72 -6.46
CA GLU A 95 0.98 1.25 -6.41
C GLU A 95 0.87 -0.23 -6.78
N PHE A 96 1.62 -0.67 -7.80
CA PHE A 96 1.69 -2.07 -8.24
C PHE A 96 2.19 -3.01 -7.14
N GLU A 97 3.26 -2.61 -6.44
CA GLU A 97 3.82 -3.38 -5.32
C GLU A 97 2.86 -3.43 -4.14
N TRP A 98 2.18 -2.32 -3.87
CA TRP A 98 1.20 -2.22 -2.80
C TRP A 98 0.00 -3.14 -3.07
N GLU A 99 -0.56 -3.11 -4.28
CA GLU A 99 -1.68 -3.98 -4.66
C GLU A 99 -1.27 -5.47 -4.67
N LYS A 100 -0.11 -5.82 -5.23
CA LYS A 100 0.38 -7.21 -5.20
C LYS A 100 0.60 -7.72 -3.78
N ALA A 101 1.13 -6.89 -2.88
CA ALA A 101 1.33 -7.24 -1.49
C ALA A 101 0.01 -7.43 -0.73
N ALA A 102 -0.99 -6.60 -1.02
CA ALA A 102 -2.30 -6.66 -0.35
C ALA A 102 -3.19 -7.80 -0.89
N ARG A 103 -3.32 -7.91 -2.23
CA ARG A 103 -4.24 -8.84 -2.90
C ARG A 103 -3.71 -10.27 -2.95
N GLY A 104 -2.38 -10.44 -3.03
CA GLY A 104 -1.76 -11.74 -3.29
C GLY A 104 -1.85 -12.15 -4.76
N GLY A 105 -1.84 -13.46 -5.04
CA GLY A 105 -1.73 -14.02 -6.40
C GLY A 105 -3.01 -14.63 -6.97
N ASP A 106 -4.13 -14.62 -6.26
CA ASP A 106 -5.35 -15.37 -6.60
C ASP A 106 -6.58 -14.49 -6.84
N ASN A 107 -6.35 -13.20 -7.14
CA ASN A 107 -7.36 -12.27 -7.64
C ASN A 107 -8.62 -12.12 -6.76
N ARG A 108 -8.46 -12.24 -5.44
CA ARG A 108 -9.54 -12.02 -4.46
C ARG A 108 -10.01 -10.56 -4.46
N LEU A 109 -11.25 -10.36 -4.03
CA LEU A 109 -11.84 -9.02 -3.90
C LEU A 109 -11.30 -8.28 -2.68
N PHE A 110 -11.15 -8.99 -1.56
CA PHE A 110 -10.59 -8.46 -0.33
C PHE A 110 -9.37 -9.27 0.10
N VAL A 111 -8.51 -8.66 0.91
CA VAL A 111 -7.26 -9.28 1.38
C VAL A 111 -7.49 -10.55 2.22
N TRP A 112 -8.70 -10.75 2.74
CA TRP A 112 -9.08 -11.92 3.56
C TRP A 112 -9.88 -12.99 2.80
N GLY A 113 -10.22 -12.81 1.53
CA GLY A 113 -11.14 -13.68 0.79
C GLY A 113 -12.39 -12.96 0.32
#